data_AF-A0AAW2XP47-F1
#
_entry.id   AF-A0AAW2XP47-F1
#
_cell.length_a   1.000
_cell.length_b   1.000
_cell.length_c   1.000
_cell.angle_alpha   90.00
_cell.angle_beta   90.00
_cell.angle_gamma   90.00
#
_symmetry.space_group_name_H-M   'P 1'
#
loop_
_entity.id
_entity.type
_entity.pdbx_description
1 polymer ?
#
loop_
_entity_poly.entity_id
_entity_poly.type
_entity_poly.pdbx_seq_one_letter_code
_entity_poly.pdbx_strand_id
1 'polypeptide(L)'
;MLVNDRWLLQWPHATCFNATPRTSDHSPLILQGYEPRSLKRLFHFDNYLAKSTGFLAMVSEVWQHPIYVTPMYSITRKSLKKKLRLLRKDKGDLSANVTQAKDFLSSIQLLLVLDPLNDLLLLMERVARLVLLKATNLERLMLQQRAKIAGLKEGDQCTKIFFRKIATRRASQKIFQITSSSGVCIKEASGVATEFVQFYTNLLGGGEGIASSILCFSDLGYDTLYRRKWGLT
;
A
#
# COMPACT_ATOMS: atom_id res chain seq x y z
N MET A 1 -4.94 -16.83 19.98
CA MET A 1 -4.35 -15.79 20.85
C MET A 1 -5.07 -14.48 20.61
N LEU A 2 -5.75 -13.94 21.62
CA LEU A 2 -6.25 -12.58 21.58
C LEU A 2 -5.08 -11.63 21.86
N VAL A 3 -4.80 -10.71 20.94
CA VAL A 3 -3.72 -9.73 21.05
C VAL A 3 -4.26 -8.32 20.85
N ASN A 4 -3.80 -7.39 21.67
CA ASN A 4 -4.16 -5.98 21.57
C ASN A 4 -3.21 -5.23 20.62
N ASP A 5 -3.59 -4.00 20.27
CA ASP A 5 -2.82 -3.17 19.32
C ASP A 5 -1.39 -2.89 19.79
N ARG A 6 -1.20 -2.69 21.11
CA ARG A 6 0.12 -2.40 21.69
C ARG A 6 1.06 -3.58 21.48
N TRP A 7 0.57 -4.80 21.69
CA TRP A 7 1.32 -6.02 21.44
C TRP A 7 1.71 -6.16 19.97
N LEU A 8 0.80 -5.91 19.04
CA LEU A 8 1.11 -5.98 17.59
C LEU A 8 2.15 -4.94 17.14
N LEU A 9 2.20 -3.77 17.79
CA LEU A 9 3.19 -2.75 17.51
C LEU A 9 4.57 -3.11 18.07
N GLN A 10 4.61 -3.69 19.27
CA GLN A 10 5.87 -4.03 19.96
C GLN A 10 6.47 -5.36 19.47
N TRP A 11 5.63 -6.36 19.20
CA TRP A 11 6.04 -7.68 18.70
C TRP A 11 5.33 -8.04 17.39
N PRO A 12 5.59 -7.32 16.29
CA PRO A 12 4.94 -7.55 14.99
C PRO A 12 5.29 -8.90 14.35
N HIS A 13 6.21 -9.65 14.95
CA HIS A 13 6.75 -10.91 14.45
C HIS A 13 6.58 -12.06 15.45
N ALA A 14 5.82 -11.85 16.52
CA ALA A 14 5.45 -12.93 17.42
C ALA A 14 4.36 -13.79 16.77
N THR A 15 4.53 -15.10 16.86
CA THR A 15 3.55 -16.11 16.50
C THR A 15 3.29 -17.01 17.69
N CYS A 16 2.12 -17.65 17.70
CA CYS A 16 1.74 -18.58 18.74
C CYS A 16 1.24 -19.86 18.09
N PHE A 17 1.71 -21.01 18.58
CA PHE A 17 1.23 -22.32 18.16
C PHE A 17 1.09 -23.25 19.36
N ASN A 18 0.18 -24.21 19.25
CA ASN A 18 0.01 -25.26 20.25
C ASN A 18 1.09 -26.32 20.06
N ALA A 19 1.82 -26.67 21.11
CA ALA A 19 2.65 -27.86 21.11
C ALA A 19 1.78 -29.11 21.32
N THR A 20 2.37 -30.28 21.10
CA THR A 20 1.67 -31.54 21.30
C THR A 20 1.34 -31.72 22.79
N PRO A 21 0.07 -32.00 23.16
CA PRO A 21 -0.34 -32.15 24.56
C PRO A 21 0.30 -33.38 25.24
N ARG A 22 0.68 -34.39 24.45
CA ARG A 22 1.27 -35.65 24.91
C ARG A 22 0.39 -36.31 25.97
N THR A 23 0.83 -36.37 27.23
CA THR A 23 0.09 -36.98 28.34
C THR A 23 -0.75 -35.98 29.14
N SER A 24 -0.70 -34.68 28.79
CA SER A 24 -1.54 -33.66 29.41
C SER A 24 -2.86 -33.53 28.66
N ASP A 25 -3.91 -33.21 29.39
CA ASP A 25 -5.19 -32.71 28.88
C ASP A 25 -5.10 -31.26 28.36
N HIS A 26 -3.93 -30.62 28.46
CA HIS A 26 -3.66 -29.28 27.98
C HIS A 26 -2.48 -29.26 27.00
N SER A 27 -2.62 -28.49 25.91
CA SER A 27 -1.55 -28.24 24.95
C SER A 27 -0.81 -26.96 25.34
N PRO A 28 0.52 -26.98 25.59
CA PRO A 28 1.25 -25.76 25.91
C PRO A 28 1.29 -24.82 24.71
N LEU A 29 1.07 -23.52 24.96
CA LEU A 29 1.18 -22.47 23.95
C LEU A 29 2.64 -22.01 23.84
N ILE A 30 3.24 -22.16 22.66
CA ILE A 30 4.59 -21.69 22.39
C ILE A 30 4.49 -20.34 21.69
N LEU A 31 5.12 -19.32 22.29
CA LEU A 31 5.31 -18.01 21.69
C LEU A 31 6.69 -17.97 21.02
N GLN A 32 6.71 -17.77 19.71
CA GLN A 32 7.94 -17.67 18.94
C GLN A 32 8.03 -16.32 18.23
N GLY A 33 9.08 -15.57 18.56
CA GLY A 33 9.46 -14.36 17.83
C GLY A 33 10.32 -14.69 16.62
N TYR A 34 10.10 -14.00 15.51
CA TYR A 34 10.98 -14.06 14.35
C TYR A 34 11.74 -12.76 14.20
N GLU A 35 13.02 -12.85 13.83
CA GLU A 35 13.80 -11.67 13.49
C GLU A 35 13.20 -10.94 12.27
N PRO A 36 13.24 -9.59 12.26
CA PRO A 36 12.83 -8.80 11.12
C PRO A 36 13.77 -9.07 9.93
N ARG A 37 13.27 -9.82 8.95
CA ARG A 37 13.97 -10.03 7.67
C ARG A 37 13.85 -8.76 6.82
N SER A 38 14.99 -8.15 6.46
CA SER A 38 15.03 -7.01 5.53
C SER A 38 14.84 -7.51 4.10
N LEU A 39 13.59 -7.56 3.64
CA LEU A 39 13.29 -7.79 2.23
C LEU A 39 13.35 -6.47 1.45
N LYS A 40 13.87 -6.51 0.22
CA LYS A 40 13.78 -5.38 -0.71
C LYS A 40 12.32 -5.00 -0.88
N ARG A 41 11.94 -3.80 -0.40
CA ARG A 41 10.57 -3.30 -0.55
C ARG A 41 10.25 -3.10 -2.03
N LEU A 42 9.24 -3.80 -2.50
CA LEU A 42 8.65 -3.54 -3.81
C LEU A 42 8.09 -2.12 -3.85
N PHE A 43 8.07 -1.54 -5.05
CA PHE A 43 7.43 -0.25 -5.23
C PHE A 43 5.92 -0.45 -5.18
N HIS A 44 5.29 0.14 -4.17
CA HIS A 44 3.84 0.26 -4.09
C HIS A 44 3.43 1.61 -4.67
N PHE A 45 2.44 1.64 -5.57
CA PHE A 45 1.90 2.88 -6.09
C PHE A 45 0.93 3.48 -5.06
N ASP A 46 1.07 4.76 -4.72
CA ASP A 46 0.10 5.44 -3.86
C ASP A 46 -0.88 6.24 -4.71
N ASN A 47 -2.18 5.99 -4.53
CA ASN A 47 -3.25 6.54 -5.37
C ASN A 47 -3.33 8.07 -5.30
N TYR A 48 -2.89 8.69 -4.20
CA TYR A 48 -2.86 10.15 -4.09
C TYR A 48 -1.89 10.79 -5.10
N LEU A 49 -0.89 10.05 -5.60
CA LEU A 49 0.03 10.54 -6.64
C LEU A 49 -0.71 10.79 -7.96
N ALA A 50 -1.77 10.03 -8.24
CA ALA A 50 -2.60 10.26 -9.43
C ALA A 50 -3.35 11.60 -9.38
N LYS A 51 -3.47 12.22 -8.20
CA LYS A 51 -4.14 13.51 -7.99
C LYS A 51 -3.17 14.70 -8.09
N SER A 52 -1.87 14.46 -8.28
CA SER A 52 -0.91 15.56 -8.43
C SER A 52 -1.09 16.24 -9.78
N THR A 53 -0.96 17.57 -9.79
CA THR A 53 -0.89 18.35 -11.02
C THR A 53 0.23 17.82 -11.91
N GLY A 54 -0.06 17.61 -13.20
CA GLY A 54 0.91 17.08 -14.16
C GLY A 54 1.14 15.56 -14.14
N PHE A 55 0.42 14.79 -13.29
CA PHE A 55 0.54 13.32 -13.29
C PHE A 55 0.25 12.71 -14.67
N LEU A 56 -0.89 13.08 -15.28
CA LEU A 56 -1.29 12.55 -16.58
C LEU A 56 -0.33 12.95 -17.70
N ALA A 57 0.15 14.19 -17.69
CA ALA A 57 1.16 14.67 -18.64
C ALA A 57 2.45 13.84 -18.54
N MET A 58 2.93 13.62 -17.31
CA MET A 58 4.10 12.79 -17.02
C MET A 58 3.93 11.34 -17.50
N VAL A 59 2.76 10.75 -17.27
CA VAL A 59 2.45 9.38 -17.72
C VAL A 59 2.41 9.33 -19.25
N SER A 60 1.71 10.27 -19.89
CA SER A 60 1.58 10.37 -21.35
C SER A 60 2.95 10.46 -22.03
N GLU A 61 3.81 11.34 -21.54
CA GLU A 61 5.19 11.50 -22.03
C GLU A 61 5.96 10.18 -22.01
N VAL A 62 5.91 9.43 -20.89
CA VAL A 62 6.57 8.11 -20.79
C VAL A 62 5.92 7.08 -21.72
N TRP A 63 4.60 7.15 -21.89
CA TRP A 63 3.86 6.17 -22.67
C TRP A 63 4.06 6.32 -24.17
N GLN A 64 4.27 7.55 -24.65
CA GLN A 64 4.49 7.85 -26.06
C GLN A 64 5.79 7.29 -26.65
N HIS A 65 6.76 6.86 -25.83
CA HIS A 65 8.04 6.35 -26.31
C HIS A 65 7.91 4.89 -26.77
N PRO A 66 7.87 4.55 -28.07
CA PRO A 66 7.66 3.16 -28.50
C PRO A 66 8.80 2.27 -28.02
N ILE A 67 8.44 1.10 -27.49
CA ILE A 67 9.38 0.06 -27.07
C ILE A 67 9.00 -1.19 -27.87
N TYR A 68 9.83 -1.53 -28.84
CA TYR A 68 9.60 -2.66 -29.77
C TYR A 68 10.00 -3.98 -29.11
N VAL A 69 9.25 -4.38 -28.10
CA VAL A 69 9.41 -5.67 -27.40
C VAL A 69 8.02 -6.23 -27.14
N THR A 70 7.91 -7.48 -26.68
CA THR A 70 6.61 -8.07 -26.31
C THR A 70 5.83 -7.11 -25.40
N PRO A 71 4.50 -6.98 -25.58
CA PRO A 71 3.70 -5.97 -24.85
C PRO A 71 3.91 -6.00 -23.33
N MET A 72 4.00 -7.19 -22.75
CA MET A 72 4.26 -7.37 -21.31
C MET A 72 5.65 -6.82 -20.90
N TYR A 73 6.67 -7.06 -21.73
CA TYR A 73 8.02 -6.57 -21.47
C TYR A 73 8.15 -5.06 -21.73
N SER A 74 7.41 -4.53 -22.71
CA SER A 74 7.32 -3.09 -22.98
C SER A 74 6.86 -2.32 -21.75
N ILE A 75 5.80 -2.79 -21.07
CA ILE A 75 5.28 -2.15 -19.84
C ILE A 75 6.33 -2.10 -18.72
N THR A 76 7.12 -3.16 -18.53
CA THR A 76 8.15 -3.18 -17.47
C THR A 76 9.32 -2.25 -17.75
N ARG A 77 9.58 -1.94 -19.02
CA ARG A 77 10.63 -1.02 -19.48
C ARG A 77 10.22 0.45 -19.43
N LYS A 78 8.92 0.77 -19.48
CA LYS A 78 8.41 2.13 -19.27
C LYS A 78 8.84 2.60 -17.88
N SER A 79 9.82 3.51 -17.82
CA SER A 79 10.54 3.90 -16.60
C SER A 79 9.74 4.80 -15.65
N LEU A 80 8.42 4.56 -15.51
CA LEU A 80 7.49 5.33 -14.70
C LEU A 80 7.87 5.30 -13.21
N LYS A 81 8.44 4.18 -12.75
CA LYS A 81 8.89 3.98 -11.36
C LYS A 81 9.82 5.09 -10.87
N LYS A 82 10.73 5.60 -11.71
CA LYS A 82 11.66 6.69 -11.33
C LYS A 82 10.91 8.01 -11.14
N LYS A 83 10.07 8.40 -12.12
CA LYS A 83 9.26 9.62 -12.06
C LYS A 83 8.29 9.60 -10.87
N LEU A 84 7.64 8.47 -10.60
CA LEU A 84 6.75 8.29 -9.44
C LEU A 84 7.48 8.40 -8.08
N ARG A 85 8.73 7.92 -8.00
CA ARG A 85 9.55 8.10 -6.79
C ARG A 85 9.91 9.56 -6.54
N LEU A 86 10.17 10.32 -7.61
CA LEU A 86 10.42 11.77 -7.52
C LEU A 86 9.16 12.50 -7.07
N LEU A 87 8.00 12.20 -7.65
CA LEU A 87 6.71 12.78 -7.22
C LEU A 87 6.40 12.48 -5.75
N ARG A 88 6.69 11.26 -5.28
CA ARG A 88 6.57 10.94 -3.85
C ARG A 88 7.53 11.77 -3.00
N LYS A 89 8.78 11.93 -3.44
CA LYS A 89 9.80 12.70 -2.72
C LYS A 89 9.41 14.17 -2.60
N ASP A 90 8.83 14.75 -3.66
CA ASP A 90 8.28 16.12 -3.66
C ASP A 90 7.21 16.33 -2.60
N LYS A 91 6.35 15.32 -2.34
CA LYS A 91 5.33 15.40 -1.30
C LYS A 91 5.84 15.25 0.12
N GLY A 92 7.06 14.75 0.30
CA GLY A 92 7.67 14.56 1.62
C GLY A 92 6.89 13.60 2.52
N ASP A 93 6.99 13.81 3.83
CA ASP A 93 6.25 13.05 4.82
C ASP A 93 4.87 13.70 5.05
N LEU A 94 3.82 13.00 4.62
CA LEU A 94 2.44 13.48 4.73
C LEU A 94 2.00 13.70 6.18
N SER A 95 2.47 12.88 7.13
CA SER A 95 2.12 13.02 8.54
C SER A 95 2.82 14.24 9.14
N ALA A 96 4.09 14.46 8.79
CA ALA A 96 4.81 15.69 9.18
C ALA A 96 4.15 16.95 8.61
N ASN A 97 3.72 16.91 7.34
CA ASN A 97 3.01 18.03 6.71
C ASN A 97 1.70 18.37 7.43
N VAL A 98 0.96 17.37 7.91
CA VAL A 98 -0.26 17.59 8.69
C VAL A 98 0.07 18.24 10.03
N THR A 99 1.09 17.76 10.74
CA THR A 99 1.53 18.36 12.01
C THR A 99 1.93 19.81 11.80
N GLN A 100 2.80 20.08 10.82
CA GLN A 100 3.25 21.44 10.51
C GLN A 100 2.08 22.38 10.14
N ALA A 101 1.10 21.91 9.37
CA ALA A 101 -0.08 22.70 9.03
C ALA A 101 -0.96 23.00 10.25
N LYS A 102 -1.07 22.06 11.21
CA LYS A 102 -1.78 22.29 12.47
C LYS A 102 -1.06 23.32 13.33
N ASP A 103 0.25 23.19 13.47
CA ASP A 103 1.06 24.09 14.28
C ASP A 103 1.00 25.52 13.71
N PHE A 104 1.09 25.66 12.39
CA PHE A 104 0.93 26.93 11.71
C PHE A 104 -0.47 27.54 11.91
N LEU A 105 -1.54 26.77 11.72
CA LEU A 105 -2.90 27.23 11.98
C LEU A 105 -3.07 27.67 13.44
N SER A 106 -2.54 26.90 14.39
CA SER A 106 -2.61 27.20 15.81
C SER A 106 -1.89 28.51 16.15
N SER A 107 -0.73 28.76 15.53
CA SER A 107 0.02 30.01 15.72
C SER A 107 -0.76 31.24 15.24
N ILE A 108 -1.42 31.16 14.09
CA ILE A 108 -2.25 32.24 13.55
C ILE A 108 -3.47 32.47 14.45
N GLN A 109 -4.11 31.38 14.89
CA GLN A 109 -5.28 31.46 15.77
C GLN A 109 -4.93 32.09 17.12
N LEU A 110 -3.74 31.81 17.66
CA LEU A 110 -3.24 32.45 18.87
C LEU A 110 -3.01 33.96 18.67
N LEU A 111 -2.49 34.38 17.52
CA LEU A 111 -2.36 35.81 17.19
C LEU A 111 -3.72 36.50 17.04
N LEU A 112 -4.72 35.83 16.45
CA LEU A 112 -6.09 36.34 16.34
C LEU A 112 -6.79 36.51 17.68
N VAL A 113 -6.40 35.75 18.71
CA VAL A 113 -6.91 35.98 20.08
C VAL A 113 -6.45 37.34 20.61
N LEU A 114 -5.25 37.79 20.23
CA LEU A 114 -4.69 39.07 20.65
C LEU A 114 -5.21 40.24 19.81
N ASP A 115 -5.46 40.02 18.52
CA ASP A 115 -5.97 41.03 17.58
C ASP A 115 -7.07 40.45 16.66
N PRO A 116 -8.33 40.38 17.14
CA PRO A 116 -9.42 39.70 16.42
C PRO A 116 -9.90 40.41 15.14
N LEU A 117 -9.61 41.71 15.00
CA LEU A 117 -10.07 42.54 13.86
C LEU A 117 -9.01 42.67 12.78
N ASN A 118 -7.91 41.93 12.88
CA ASN A 118 -6.84 41.96 11.92
C ASN A 118 -7.20 41.20 10.63
N ASP A 119 -7.56 41.94 9.59
CA ASP A 119 -7.96 41.38 8.29
C ASP A 119 -6.89 40.47 7.67
N LEU A 120 -5.61 40.80 7.84
CA LEU A 120 -4.51 40.00 7.32
C LEU A 120 -4.43 38.64 8.04
N LEU A 121 -4.51 38.64 9.38
CA LEU A 121 -4.52 37.39 10.15
C LEU A 121 -5.75 36.55 9.84
N LEU A 122 -6.92 37.16 9.65
CA LEU A 122 -8.15 36.46 9.25
C LEU A 122 -8.00 35.80 7.87
N LEU A 123 -7.36 36.48 6.91
CA LEU A 123 -7.06 35.90 5.59
C LEU A 123 -6.06 34.74 5.71
N MET A 124 -4.98 34.92 6.47
CA MET A 124 -3.98 33.88 6.70
C MET A 124 -4.59 32.65 7.37
N GLU A 125 -5.51 32.83 8.31
CA GLU A 125 -6.23 31.76 8.99
C GLU A 125 -7.05 30.92 8.01
N ARG A 126 -7.80 31.58 7.13
CA ARG A 126 -8.57 30.92 6.07
C ARG A 126 -7.66 30.10 5.15
N VAL A 127 -6.52 30.66 4.74
CA VAL A 127 -5.53 29.96 3.91
C VAL A 127 -4.92 28.77 4.66
N ALA A 128 -4.56 28.94 5.94
CA ALA A 128 -4.01 27.88 6.78
C ALA A 128 -5.00 26.72 6.96
N ARG A 129 -6.30 26.99 7.12
CA ARG A 129 -7.35 25.96 7.12
C ARG A 129 -7.38 25.17 5.81
N LEU A 130 -7.28 25.85 4.67
CA LEU A 130 -7.26 25.18 3.36
C LEU A 130 -6.01 24.31 3.19
N VAL A 131 -4.85 24.78 3.67
CA VAL A 131 -3.60 24.00 3.66
C VAL A 131 -3.74 22.76 4.53
N LEU A 132 -4.25 22.89 5.75
CA LEU A 132 -4.50 21.78 6.66
C LEU A 132 -5.50 20.77 6.05
N LEU A 133 -6.58 21.25 5.44
CA LEU A 133 -7.56 20.40 4.75
C LEU A 133 -6.92 19.63 3.60
N LYS A 134 -6.05 20.24 2.81
CA LYS A 134 -5.31 19.56 1.74
C LYS A 134 -4.34 18.51 2.29
N ALA A 135 -3.56 18.85 3.31
CA ALA A 135 -2.59 17.95 3.94
C ALA A 135 -3.27 16.71 4.54
N THR A 136 -4.33 16.92 5.34
CA THR A 136 -5.11 15.85 5.97
C THR A 136 -5.79 14.96 4.94
N ASN A 137 -6.29 15.52 3.84
CA ASN A 137 -6.85 14.72 2.75
C ASN A 137 -5.81 13.81 2.08
N LEU A 138 -4.59 14.29 1.85
CA LEU A 138 -3.53 13.45 1.28
C LEU A 138 -3.13 12.32 2.23
N GLU A 139 -2.91 12.63 3.51
CA GLU A 139 -2.61 11.62 4.53
C GLU A 139 -3.74 10.58 4.61
N ARG A 140 -5.00 11.03 4.65
CA ARG A 140 -6.17 10.15 4.66
C ARG A 140 -6.20 9.21 3.47
N LEU A 141 -5.97 9.70 2.25
CA LEU A 141 -5.96 8.85 1.05
C LEU A 141 -4.86 7.79 1.12
N MET A 142 -3.66 8.16 1.60
CA MET A 142 -2.57 7.22 1.82
C MET A 142 -2.96 6.14 2.85
N LEU A 143 -3.52 6.55 3.99
CA LEU A 143 -3.91 5.65 5.07
C LEU A 143 -5.07 4.72 4.66
N GLN A 144 -6.08 5.24 3.97
CA GLN A 144 -7.19 4.46 3.41
C GLN A 144 -6.70 3.36 2.49
N GLN A 145 -5.82 3.69 1.54
CA GLN A 145 -5.25 2.72 0.61
C GLN A 145 -4.46 1.64 1.35
N ARG A 146 -3.59 2.03 2.30
CA ARG A 146 -2.78 1.09 3.08
C ARG A 146 -3.62 0.17 3.96
N ALA A 147 -4.71 0.68 4.53
CA ALA A 147 -5.65 -0.11 5.31
C ALA A 147 -6.59 -0.98 4.46
N LYS A 148 -6.68 -0.70 3.14
CA LYS A 148 -7.74 -1.13 2.21
C LYS A 148 -9.15 -1.02 2.83
N ILE A 149 -9.47 0.16 3.35
CA ILE A 149 -10.81 0.49 3.85
C ILE A 149 -11.50 1.37 2.81
N ALA A 150 -12.65 0.92 2.31
CA ALA A 150 -13.54 1.73 1.48
C ALA A 150 -14.59 2.42 2.37
N GLY A 151 -14.90 3.68 2.11
CA GLY A 151 -16.10 4.32 2.66
C GLY A 151 -16.12 4.53 4.18
N LEU A 152 -15.06 5.07 4.78
CA LEU A 152 -15.24 5.72 6.09
C LEU A 152 -16.16 6.91 5.91
N LYS A 153 -17.32 6.89 6.59
CA LYS A 153 -18.25 8.02 6.65
C LYS A 153 -17.48 9.24 7.16
N GLU A 154 -17.69 10.40 6.52
CA GLU A 154 -16.89 11.62 6.63
C GLU A 154 -16.75 12.22 8.05
N GLY A 155 -17.50 11.69 9.02
CA GLY A 155 -17.48 12.13 10.42
C GLY A 155 -16.41 11.51 11.31
N ASP A 156 -15.84 10.34 10.97
CA ASP A 156 -14.85 9.66 11.82
C ASP A 156 -13.44 9.78 11.23
N GLN A 157 -12.77 10.90 11.54
CA GLN A 157 -11.41 11.21 11.07
C GLN A 157 -10.31 10.59 11.95
N CYS A 158 -10.64 9.58 12.76
CA CYS A 158 -9.66 8.95 13.64
C CYS A 158 -8.59 8.17 12.85
N THR A 159 -7.43 8.79 12.64
CA THR A 159 -6.25 8.15 12.02
C THR A 159 -5.84 6.86 12.73
N LYS A 160 -6.12 6.75 14.02
CA LYS A 160 -5.92 5.56 14.86
C LYS A 160 -6.57 4.30 14.28
N ILE A 161 -7.75 4.39 13.68
CA ILE A 161 -8.45 3.23 13.07
C ILE A 161 -7.63 2.70 11.88
N PHE A 162 -7.09 3.60 11.05
CA PHE A 162 -6.23 3.19 9.95
C PHE A 162 -4.97 2.51 10.45
N PHE A 163 -4.27 3.11 11.41
CA PHE A 163 -3.03 2.53 11.94
C PHE A 163 -3.25 1.14 12.53
N ARG A 164 -4.34 0.95 13.29
CA ARG A 164 -4.76 -0.36 13.81
C ARG A 164 -4.96 -1.37 12.69
N LYS A 165 -5.80 -1.03 11.71
CA LYS A 165 -6.08 -1.93 10.57
C LYS A 165 -4.83 -2.23 9.76
N ILE A 166 -3.95 -1.25 9.53
CA ILE A 166 -2.66 -1.46 8.85
C ILE A 166 -1.78 -2.43 9.65
N ALA A 167 -1.68 -2.26 10.97
CA ALA A 167 -0.88 -3.14 11.82
C ALA A 167 -1.41 -4.59 11.80
N THR A 168 -2.71 -4.78 12.00
CA THR A 168 -3.35 -6.11 11.95
C THR A 168 -3.13 -6.79 10.60
N ARG A 169 -3.27 -6.04 9.48
CA ARG A 169 -3.04 -6.58 8.13
C ARG A 169 -1.60 -6.98 7.90
N ARG A 170 -0.64 -6.16 8.35
CA ARG A 170 0.79 -6.50 8.22
C ARG A 170 1.14 -7.77 9.00
N ALA A 171 0.54 -7.94 10.18
CA ALA A 171 0.71 -9.15 10.98
C ALA A 171 0.08 -10.38 10.28
N SER A 172 -1.14 -10.25 9.74
CA SER A 172 -1.84 -11.38 9.10
C SER A 172 -1.31 -11.77 7.72
N GLN A 173 -0.70 -10.83 6.98
CA GLN A 173 -0.12 -11.09 5.66
C GLN A 173 1.28 -11.70 5.72
N LYS A 174 1.86 -11.86 6.91
CA LYS A 174 3.20 -12.42 7.06
C LYS A 174 3.13 -13.95 6.97
N ILE A 175 3.81 -14.51 5.98
CA ILE A 175 3.97 -15.96 5.83
C ILE A 175 5.17 -16.40 6.66
N PHE A 176 4.92 -17.18 7.70
CA PHE A 176 5.98 -17.70 8.59
C PHE A 176 6.43 -19.11 8.19
N GLN A 177 5.50 -19.93 7.71
CA GLN A 177 5.76 -21.27 7.25
C GLN A 177 4.75 -21.65 6.16
N ILE A 178 5.14 -22.61 5.33
CA ILE A 178 4.25 -23.27 4.38
C ILE A 178 4.42 -24.78 4.52
N THR A 179 3.41 -25.53 4.12
CA THR A 179 3.47 -26.99 4.05
C THR A 179 3.55 -27.39 2.58
N SER A 180 4.59 -28.14 2.20
CA SER A 180 4.77 -28.67 0.85
C SER A 180 3.72 -29.74 0.54
N SER A 181 3.56 -30.11 -0.73
CA SER A 181 2.72 -31.23 -1.18
C SER A 181 3.12 -32.57 -0.55
N SER A 182 4.39 -32.70 -0.16
CA SER A 182 4.95 -33.85 0.56
C SER A 182 4.64 -33.86 2.08
N GLY A 183 3.93 -32.85 2.59
CA GLY A 183 3.63 -32.71 4.02
C GLY A 183 4.76 -32.09 4.86
N VAL A 184 5.90 -31.75 4.25
CA VAL A 184 7.04 -31.12 4.95
C VAL A 184 6.75 -29.65 5.26
N CYS A 185 6.99 -29.26 6.52
CA CYS A 185 6.84 -27.87 6.98
C CYS A 185 8.14 -27.08 6.73
N ILE A 186 8.06 -26.05 5.88
CA ILE A 186 9.18 -25.20 5.50
C ILE A 186 9.05 -23.84 6.18
N LYS A 187 10.06 -23.45 6.97
CA LYS A 187 10.11 -22.18 7.73
C LYS A 187 11.17 -21.20 7.23
N GLU A 188 12.13 -21.69 6.45
CA GLU A 188 13.22 -20.88 5.89
C GLU A 188 12.72 -20.01 4.73
N ALA A 189 13.15 -18.74 4.65
CA ALA A 189 12.67 -17.81 3.61
C ALA A 189 12.98 -18.28 2.18
N SER A 190 14.21 -18.78 1.99
CA SER A 190 14.71 -19.32 0.73
C SER A 190 13.85 -20.51 0.30
N GLY A 191 13.67 -21.49 1.20
CA GLY A 191 12.83 -22.67 0.99
C GLY A 191 11.37 -22.32 0.67
N VAL A 192 10.80 -21.36 1.39
CA VAL A 192 9.44 -20.86 1.11
C VAL A 192 9.37 -20.27 -0.31
N ALA A 193 10.35 -19.45 -0.69
CA ALA A 193 10.39 -18.84 -2.02
C ALA A 193 10.56 -19.88 -3.14
N THR A 194 11.44 -20.87 -2.95
CA THR A 194 11.65 -21.95 -3.94
C THR A 194 10.42 -22.80 -4.12
N GLU A 195 9.74 -23.18 -3.03
CA GLU A 195 8.49 -23.95 -3.09
C GLU A 195 7.40 -23.18 -3.83
N PHE A 196 7.24 -21.87 -3.57
CA PHE A 196 6.30 -21.03 -4.31
C PHE A 196 6.59 -21.02 -5.82
N VAL A 197 7.86 -20.86 -6.21
CA VAL A 197 8.26 -20.87 -7.62
C VAL A 197 7.98 -22.23 -8.24
N GLN A 198 8.36 -23.33 -7.58
CA GLN A 198 8.12 -24.69 -8.07
C GLN A 198 6.62 -24.97 -8.23
N PHE A 199 5.82 -24.64 -7.21
CA PHE A 199 4.38 -24.81 -7.23
C PHE A 199 3.73 -24.10 -8.42
N TYR A 200 4.02 -22.79 -8.61
CA TYR A 200 3.44 -22.04 -9.72
C TYR A 200 4.03 -22.40 -11.09
N THR A 201 5.29 -22.84 -11.16
CA THR A 201 5.88 -23.35 -12.40
C THR A 201 5.18 -24.63 -12.83
N ASN A 202 4.87 -25.53 -11.89
CA ASN A 202 4.11 -26.74 -12.19
C ASN A 202 2.65 -26.43 -12.54
N LEU A 203 2.02 -25.49 -11.83
CA LEU A 203 0.64 -25.09 -12.06
C LEU A 203 0.43 -24.40 -13.41
N LEU A 204 1.37 -23.51 -13.80
CA LEU A 204 1.25 -22.66 -14.99
C LEU A 204 2.06 -23.16 -16.19
N GLY A 205 3.07 -24.00 -15.95
CA GLY A 205 3.97 -24.59 -16.95
C GLY A 205 3.80 -26.11 -17.12
N GLY A 206 2.92 -26.75 -16.35
CA GLY A 206 2.62 -28.18 -16.46
C GLY A 206 1.50 -28.45 -17.46
N GLY A 207 1.87 -28.76 -18.70
CA GLY A 207 1.00 -29.30 -19.73
C GLY A 207 1.68 -29.29 -21.09
N GLU A 208 2.16 -30.45 -21.52
CA GLU A 208 2.45 -30.73 -22.93
C GLU A 208 1.26 -30.23 -23.79
N GLY A 209 1.52 -29.31 -24.73
CA GLY A 209 0.55 -28.99 -25.78
C GLY A 209 -0.10 -27.60 -25.81
N ILE A 210 0.49 -26.52 -25.27
CA ILE A 210 0.12 -25.15 -25.70
C ILE A 210 1.31 -24.46 -26.38
N ALA A 211 1.82 -25.12 -27.40
CA ALA A 211 2.72 -24.54 -28.39
C ALA A 211 1.97 -24.44 -29.73
N SER A 212 0.87 -23.70 -29.80
CA SER A 212 0.22 -23.37 -31.09
C SER A 212 -0.93 -22.36 -31.07
N SER A 213 -1.33 -21.82 -29.92
CA SER A 213 -2.27 -20.70 -29.90
C SER A 213 -1.81 -19.68 -28.88
N ILE A 214 -0.89 -18.84 -29.33
CA ILE A 214 -0.72 -17.48 -28.83
C ILE A 214 -2.13 -16.93 -28.68
N LEU A 215 -2.57 -16.70 -27.44
CA LEU A 215 -3.75 -15.88 -27.17
C LEU A 215 -3.43 -14.50 -27.77
N CYS A 216 -3.83 -14.32 -29.03
CA CYS A 216 -3.74 -13.07 -29.71
C CYS A 216 -4.68 -12.13 -28.95
N PHE A 217 -4.12 -11.10 -28.33
CA PHE A 217 -4.89 -10.15 -27.52
C PHE A 217 -5.94 -9.39 -28.34
N SER A 218 -5.95 -9.57 -29.66
CA SER A 218 -7.02 -9.15 -30.58
C SER A 218 -8.36 -9.82 -30.28
N ASP A 219 -8.38 -11.00 -29.67
CA ASP A 219 -9.62 -11.78 -29.47
C ASP A 219 -10.34 -11.43 -28.15
N LEU A 220 -9.71 -10.61 -27.29
CA LEU A 220 -10.28 -10.19 -26.00
C LEU A 220 -11.05 -8.85 -26.05
N GLY A 221 -11.46 -8.40 -27.24
CA GLY A 221 -12.50 -7.36 -27.39
C GLY A 221 -12.28 -6.06 -26.61
N TYR A 222 -11.03 -5.70 -26.29
CA TYR A 222 -10.72 -4.55 -25.44
C TYR A 222 -10.88 -3.19 -26.14
N ASP A 223 -11.15 -3.16 -27.45
CA ASP A 223 -11.43 -1.93 -28.19
C ASP A 223 -12.76 -1.24 -27.78
N THR A 224 -13.67 -1.96 -27.12
CA THR A 224 -14.97 -1.39 -26.71
C THR A 224 -15.01 -0.88 -25.28
N LEU A 225 -14.07 -1.28 -24.42
CA LEU A 225 -14.06 -0.89 -22.99
C LEU A 225 -13.41 0.46 -22.71
N TYR A 226 -12.56 0.97 -23.61
CA TYR A 226 -11.97 2.31 -23.46
C TYR A 226 -12.90 3.45 -23.87
N ARG A 227 -13.92 3.19 -24.71
CA ARG A 227 -14.78 4.24 -25.27
C ARG A 227 -16.02 4.59 -24.42
N ARG A 228 -16.39 3.78 -23.43
CA ARG A 228 -17.61 3.99 -22.62
C ARG A 228 -17.39 4.56 -21.21
N LYS A 229 -16.15 4.68 -20.72
CA LYS A 229 -15.89 5.09 -19.32
C LYS A 229 -15.27 6.48 -19.14
N TRP A 230 -14.91 7.14 -20.23
CA TRP A 230 -14.48 8.54 -20.24
C TRP A 230 -15.18 9.21 -21.41
N GLY A 231 -16.32 9.87 -21.15
CA GLY A 231 -17.12 10.57 -22.14
C GLY A 231 -16.34 11.70 -22.79
N LEU A 232 -15.60 11.38 -23.85
CA LEU A 232 -15.11 12.31 -24.84
C LEU A 232 -15.91 12.01 -26.10
N THR A 233 -16.73 12.99 -26.49
CA THR A 233 -17.27 13.07 -27.85
C THR A 233 -16.14 13.44 -28.80
#